data_AF-A0A2V9KV19-F1
#
_entry.id   AF-A0A2V9KV19-F1
#
_cell.length_a   1.000
_cell.length_b   1.000
_cell.length_c   1.000
_cell.angle_alpha   90.00
_cell.angle_beta   90.00
_cell.angle_gamma   90.00
#
_symmetry.space_group_name_H-M   'P 1'
#
loop_
_entity.id
_entity.type
_entity.pdbx_description
1 polymer ?
#
loop_
_entity_poly.entity_id
_entity_poly.type
_entity_poly.pdbx_seq_one_letter_code
_entity_poly.pdbx_strand_id
1 'polypeptide(L)'
;MRIVFVAFVAAIVAIVSAVGLSPAAAASGVDFDIAPFARRCCVFDRHTSPLEFDYDEARNAGADAQQTADGRYVYGLQWTEERDISEVRFHHKQDPGKFEAQYWFRSWPYQPPHMPSVEDPVDDPWNGKWLTAAIKQDCSAEECRVSFLPLESTENPLANNLPGVNYRRTIKFRLVFSADPGIEGVQVFNGSRVKPVRLRVELGAGETASHLWEGNLEVYNGWLRKVAVWKGSEGDAASQSHFRVTSGRGTKGLIVTVDTAEPGLPGSNDVTVVTLNASDRTFSFALPDVEKGPVYVPAFHAYVVFASHPHNFSPSIVKGGREIRDRIEREPEQTYERASREIPPLDPAQREGERLYLPLAADASWQKFAFEWGGNIHISKKDTKAKGAELKRLDWNGDRIAWRLGTGAAPNLRPGWHDSTLSVLEDDLPVAVAKWTAENIEYVEEGFATLLSGPLSPDSPGRSESTPAVLMIKLAARNPAANRATAHLWLATEPDETVTFKEGELLAGNGELVRARLRLPGSARVSTAQVSDGTKTFNGVHIELPLDAGEESSAVIALPFVPRLMPA
;
A
#
# COMPACT_ATOMS: atom_id res chain seq x y z
N MET A 1 16.66 61.06 24.46
CA MET A 1 17.37 62.02 23.59
C MET A 1 17.87 61.24 22.38
N ARG A 2 17.27 61.53 21.20
CA ARG A 2 17.66 61.24 19.80
C ARG A 2 18.29 59.89 19.37
N ILE A 3 17.48 59.10 18.66
CA ILE A 3 17.61 58.54 17.27
C ILE A 3 19.05 58.34 16.69
N VAL A 4 19.35 57.14 16.14
CA VAL A 4 19.64 56.82 14.70
C VAL A 4 20.42 55.48 14.52
N PHE A 5 19.97 54.72 13.52
CA PHE A 5 20.48 53.50 12.88
C PHE A 5 21.96 53.54 12.41
N VAL A 6 22.60 52.37 12.21
CA VAL A 6 23.16 51.86 10.92
C VAL A 6 24.13 50.67 11.13
N ALA A 7 23.83 49.58 10.40
CA ALA A 7 24.65 48.51 9.81
C ALA A 7 25.89 47.91 10.51
N PHE A 8 25.94 46.57 10.58
CA PHE A 8 27.19 45.81 10.47
C PHE A 8 26.99 44.52 9.65
N VAL A 9 27.88 44.33 8.68
CA VAL A 9 27.95 43.24 7.70
C VAL A 9 29.06 42.27 8.11
N ALA A 10 28.76 40.98 7.94
CA ALA A 10 29.61 39.80 7.68
C ALA A 10 31.03 39.68 8.29
N ALA A 11 31.24 38.60 9.05
CA ALA A 11 32.40 37.70 8.92
C ALA A 11 32.19 36.45 9.81
N ILE A 12 31.83 35.29 9.21
CA ILE A 12 32.10 33.99 9.83
C ILE A 12 33.08 33.26 8.92
N VAL A 13 34.27 33.07 9.48
CA VAL A 13 35.42 32.41 8.88
C VAL A 13 35.15 30.91 8.73
N ALA A 14 35.32 30.42 7.51
CA ALA A 14 35.36 28.99 7.20
C ALA A 14 36.64 28.37 7.76
N ILE A 15 36.50 27.41 8.68
CA ILE A 15 37.56 26.46 9.01
C ILE A 15 37.31 25.22 8.15
N VAL A 16 38.14 25.08 7.13
CA VAL A 16 38.31 23.87 6.32
C VAL A 16 39.05 22.85 7.16
N SER A 17 38.34 21.87 7.70
CA SER A 17 38.95 20.62 8.17
C SER A 17 38.71 19.55 7.12
N ALA A 18 39.79 19.19 6.43
CA ALA A 18 39.85 18.14 5.45
C ALA A 18 39.30 16.83 6.01
N VAL A 19 38.12 16.43 5.52
CA VAL A 19 37.62 15.06 5.66
C VAL A 19 38.52 14.22 4.76
N GLY A 20 39.49 13.54 5.37
CA GLY A 20 40.10 12.37 4.77
C GLY A 20 39.00 11.35 4.56
N LEU A 21 38.49 11.27 3.34
CA LEU A 21 37.75 10.13 2.83
C LEU A 21 38.70 8.94 2.88
N SER A 22 38.71 8.23 4.01
CA SER A 22 39.16 6.85 4.02
C SER A 22 38.31 6.12 2.99
N PRO A 23 38.92 5.47 1.98
CA PRO A 23 38.15 4.61 1.10
C PRO A 23 37.48 3.57 2.00
N ALA A 24 36.16 3.44 1.88
CA ALA A 24 35.42 2.34 2.48
C ALA A 24 36.23 1.07 2.20
N ALA A 25 36.69 0.43 3.26
CA ALA A 25 37.36 -0.85 3.15
C ALA A 25 36.41 -1.75 2.35
N ALA A 26 36.80 -2.08 1.12
CA ALA A 26 36.05 -2.98 0.29
C ALA A 26 35.85 -4.26 1.11
N ALA A 27 34.60 -4.52 1.50
CA ALA A 27 34.25 -5.73 2.21
C ALA A 27 34.58 -6.90 1.28
N SER A 28 35.69 -7.58 1.56
CA SER A 28 36.17 -8.75 0.84
C SER A 28 35.34 -9.97 1.23
N GLY A 29 34.03 -9.91 0.98
CA GLY A 29 33.09 -11.03 1.15
C GLY A 29 32.88 -11.73 -0.18
N VAL A 30 32.75 -13.06 -0.14
CA VAL A 30 32.32 -13.87 -1.29
C VAL A 30 30.84 -13.58 -1.55
N ASP A 31 30.44 -13.47 -2.82
CA ASP A 31 29.02 -13.31 -3.19
C ASP A 31 28.21 -14.52 -2.72
N PHE A 32 27.01 -14.29 -2.16
CA PHE A 32 26.12 -15.37 -1.73
C PHE A 32 25.36 -15.93 -2.93
N ASP A 33 25.66 -17.18 -3.30
CA ASP A 33 24.95 -17.91 -4.36
C ASP A 33 23.65 -18.49 -3.82
N ILE A 34 22.52 -18.05 -4.38
CA ILE A 34 21.18 -18.49 -3.99
C ILE A 34 20.66 -19.70 -4.77
N ALA A 35 21.37 -20.15 -5.81
CA ALA A 35 20.95 -21.29 -6.63
C ALA A 35 20.81 -22.60 -5.83
N PRO A 36 21.71 -22.93 -4.88
CA PRO A 36 21.58 -24.14 -4.06
C PRO A 36 20.35 -24.19 -3.16
N PHE A 37 19.69 -23.05 -2.94
CA PHE A 37 18.46 -22.91 -2.15
C PHE A 37 17.20 -22.86 -3.02
N ALA A 38 17.31 -23.25 -4.29
CA ALA A 38 16.19 -23.45 -5.21
C ALA A 38 16.07 -24.92 -5.64
N ARG A 39 14.85 -25.37 -5.86
CA ARG A 39 14.59 -26.65 -6.54
C ARG A 39 14.59 -26.45 -8.06
N ARG A 40 14.88 -27.52 -8.80
CA ARG A 40 14.74 -27.51 -10.26
C ARG A 40 13.26 -27.54 -10.64
N CYS A 41 12.88 -26.85 -11.71
CA CYS A 41 11.47 -26.72 -12.11
C CYS A 41 11.30 -26.56 -13.63
N CYS A 42 10.05 -26.30 -14.03
CA CYS A 42 9.71 -25.44 -15.17
C CYS A 42 9.79 -26.07 -16.57
N VAL A 43 10.01 -27.39 -16.66
CA VAL A 43 9.81 -28.22 -17.88
C VAL A 43 8.63 -29.18 -17.71
N PHE A 44 8.61 -29.91 -16.60
CA PHE A 44 7.45 -30.67 -16.14
C PHE A 44 7.22 -30.31 -14.67
N ASP A 45 6.17 -29.54 -14.36
CA ASP A 45 5.83 -29.19 -12.97
C ASP A 45 5.30 -30.44 -12.25
N ARG A 46 6.21 -31.31 -11.79
CA ARG A 46 5.86 -32.44 -10.93
C ARG A 46 5.67 -31.92 -9.51
N HIS A 47 4.49 -32.17 -8.95
CA HIS A 47 4.08 -31.63 -7.67
C HIS A 47 4.81 -32.29 -6.49
N THR A 48 5.60 -31.50 -5.77
CA THR A 48 5.94 -31.71 -4.36
C THR A 48 5.56 -30.40 -3.61
N SER A 49 4.92 -30.56 -2.45
CA SER A 49 4.26 -29.54 -1.61
C SER A 49 4.91 -28.13 -1.60
N PRO A 50 4.13 -27.04 -1.54
CA PRO A 50 4.67 -25.67 -1.44
C PRO A 50 5.20 -25.28 -0.05
N LEU A 51 4.94 -26.08 0.99
CA LEU A 51 5.17 -25.67 2.38
C LEU A 51 6.52 -26.11 2.96
N GLU A 52 7.26 -26.97 2.26
CA GLU A 52 8.52 -27.50 2.76
C GLU A 52 9.56 -27.51 1.64
N PHE A 53 10.66 -26.78 1.85
CA PHE A 53 11.78 -26.82 0.92
C PHE A 53 12.59 -28.09 1.19
N ASP A 54 12.52 -29.04 0.28
CA ASP A 54 13.32 -30.26 0.37
C ASP A 54 14.74 -30.00 -0.18
N TYR A 55 15.69 -29.85 0.74
CA TYR A 55 17.11 -29.70 0.42
C TYR A 55 17.70 -30.92 -0.28
N ASP A 56 17.20 -32.12 -0.02
CA ASP A 56 17.63 -33.33 -0.71
C ASP A 56 17.09 -33.36 -2.13
N GLU A 57 15.84 -32.94 -2.36
CA GLU A 57 15.30 -32.75 -3.71
C GLU A 57 16.16 -31.76 -4.49
N ALA A 58 16.43 -30.57 -3.93
CA ALA A 58 17.26 -29.55 -4.58
C ALA A 58 18.67 -30.05 -4.91
N ARG A 59 19.34 -30.76 -3.98
CA ARG A 59 20.67 -31.34 -4.18
C ARG A 59 20.70 -32.43 -5.26
N ASN A 60 19.62 -33.19 -5.42
CA ASN A 60 19.55 -34.35 -6.31
C ASN A 60 18.93 -34.07 -7.68
N ALA A 61 18.44 -32.85 -7.94
CA ALA A 61 17.62 -32.56 -9.11
C ALA A 61 18.39 -32.43 -10.45
N GLY A 62 19.71 -32.69 -10.45
CA GLY A 62 20.56 -32.72 -11.64
C GLY A 62 20.94 -31.33 -12.17
N ALA A 63 22.09 -31.24 -12.84
CA ALA A 63 22.65 -29.99 -13.34
C ALA A 63 22.23 -29.66 -14.79
N ASP A 64 21.70 -30.63 -15.53
CA ASP A 64 21.47 -30.46 -16.96
C ASP A 64 20.23 -29.60 -17.27
N ALA A 65 20.27 -28.90 -18.40
CA ALA A 65 19.08 -28.29 -18.98
C ALA A 65 18.15 -29.40 -19.53
N GLN A 66 16.85 -29.26 -19.30
CA GLN A 66 15.88 -30.26 -19.72
C GLN A 66 15.20 -29.84 -21.02
N GLN A 67 15.02 -30.79 -21.94
CA GLN A 67 14.31 -30.52 -23.20
C GLN A 67 12.80 -30.41 -22.96
N THR A 68 12.19 -29.34 -23.45
CA THR A 68 10.75 -29.11 -23.44
C THR A 68 10.07 -29.77 -24.65
N ALA A 69 8.75 -29.92 -24.60
CA ALA A 69 7.97 -30.57 -25.67
C ALA A 69 8.07 -29.86 -27.04
N ASP A 70 8.42 -28.58 -27.06
CA ASP A 70 8.66 -27.78 -28.26
C ASP A 70 10.13 -27.82 -28.75
N GLY A 71 10.97 -28.66 -28.15
CA GLY A 71 12.34 -28.90 -28.56
C GLY A 71 13.37 -27.92 -27.99
N ARG A 72 12.95 -26.90 -27.24
CA ARG A 72 13.85 -25.99 -26.51
C ARG A 72 14.47 -26.67 -25.29
N TYR A 73 15.51 -26.07 -24.73
CA TYR A 73 16.17 -26.54 -23.51
C TYR A 73 16.01 -25.52 -22.41
N VAL A 74 15.65 -25.96 -21.20
CA VAL A 74 15.35 -25.07 -20.08
C VAL A 74 16.13 -25.47 -18.84
N TYR A 75 16.79 -24.49 -18.23
CA TYR A 75 17.33 -24.59 -16.88
C TYR A 75 16.48 -23.73 -15.95
N GLY A 76 15.58 -24.35 -15.17
CA GLY A 76 14.65 -23.66 -14.27
C GLY A 76 14.99 -23.82 -12.78
N LEU A 77 14.81 -22.75 -12.01
CA LEU A 77 14.95 -22.69 -10.56
C LEU A 77 13.66 -22.13 -9.94
N GLN A 78 13.24 -22.71 -8.82
CA GLN A 78 12.13 -22.22 -8.00
C GLN A 78 12.55 -22.17 -6.53
N TRP A 79 12.29 -21.04 -5.87
CA TRP A 79 12.48 -20.85 -4.42
C TRP A 79 11.15 -20.96 -3.67
N THR A 80 11.20 -21.09 -2.35
CA THR A 80 10.02 -21.11 -1.47
C THR A 80 9.40 -19.74 -1.27
N GLU A 81 10.24 -18.70 -1.33
CA GLU A 81 9.84 -17.30 -1.23
C GLU A 81 10.51 -16.52 -2.36
N GLU A 82 10.00 -15.34 -2.65
CA GLU A 82 10.58 -14.47 -3.66
C GLU A 82 12.04 -14.14 -3.33
N ARG A 83 12.87 -14.17 -4.36
CA ARG A 83 14.27 -13.77 -4.31
C ARG A 83 14.52 -12.65 -5.31
N ASP A 84 15.36 -11.71 -4.91
CA ASP A 84 15.92 -10.73 -5.84
C ASP A 84 17.00 -11.41 -6.66
N ILE A 85 17.04 -11.23 -7.97
CA ILE A 85 18.05 -11.80 -8.85
C ILE A 85 18.74 -10.64 -9.57
N SER A 86 20.01 -10.40 -9.26
CA SER A 86 20.81 -9.33 -9.87
C SER A 86 21.82 -9.85 -10.89
N GLU A 87 22.24 -11.11 -10.77
CA GLU A 87 23.19 -11.72 -11.69
C GLU A 87 23.04 -13.24 -11.73
N VAL A 88 23.28 -13.82 -12.90
CA VAL A 88 23.35 -15.28 -13.08
C VAL A 88 24.65 -15.63 -13.78
N ARG A 89 25.36 -16.65 -13.28
CA ARG A 89 26.54 -17.22 -13.94
C ARG A 89 26.29 -18.69 -14.22
N PHE A 90 26.74 -19.19 -15.36
CA PHE A 90 26.66 -20.61 -15.66
C PHE A 90 27.80 -21.10 -16.53
N HIS A 91 28.19 -22.36 -16.30
CA HIS A 91 29.17 -23.06 -17.12
C HIS A 91 28.49 -23.88 -18.21
N HIS A 92 29.06 -23.88 -19.41
CA HIS A 92 28.49 -24.54 -20.59
C HIS A 92 29.56 -25.32 -21.37
N LYS A 93 29.16 -26.45 -21.97
CA LYS A 93 30.04 -27.28 -22.83
C LYS A 93 29.94 -26.93 -24.30
N GLN A 94 28.74 -26.58 -24.73
CA GLN A 94 28.47 -26.11 -26.08
C GLN A 94 28.26 -24.61 -26.06
N ASP A 95 28.52 -23.93 -27.18
CA ASP A 95 28.20 -22.51 -27.31
C ASP A 95 26.69 -22.29 -27.10
N PRO A 96 26.27 -21.55 -26.06
CA PRO A 96 24.86 -21.37 -25.76
C PRO A 96 24.15 -20.46 -26.77
N GLY A 97 24.91 -19.74 -27.62
CA GLY A 97 24.36 -18.82 -28.61
C GLY A 97 23.49 -17.73 -27.97
N LYS A 98 22.36 -17.41 -28.62
CA LYS A 98 21.34 -16.52 -28.03
C LYS A 98 20.38 -17.36 -27.18
N PHE A 99 20.13 -16.89 -25.97
CA PHE A 99 19.18 -17.49 -25.04
C PHE A 99 18.35 -16.41 -24.36
N GLU A 100 17.26 -16.84 -23.71
CA GLU A 100 16.38 -15.96 -22.96
C GLU A 100 16.53 -16.22 -21.45
N ALA A 101 16.64 -15.16 -20.68
CA ALA A 101 16.46 -15.21 -19.23
C ALA A 101 15.02 -14.82 -18.92
N GLN A 102 14.25 -15.71 -18.30
CA GLN A 102 12.85 -15.49 -17.99
C GLN A 102 12.62 -15.58 -16.49
N TYR A 103 11.74 -14.73 -15.97
CA TYR A 103 11.32 -14.76 -14.57
C TYR A 103 9.79 -14.86 -14.48
N TRP A 104 9.31 -15.42 -13.38
CA TRP A 104 7.89 -15.55 -13.11
C TRP A 104 7.34 -14.25 -12.54
N PHE A 105 6.24 -13.78 -13.11
CA PHE A 105 5.60 -12.52 -12.75
C PHE A 105 4.14 -12.76 -12.41
N ARG A 106 3.73 -12.26 -11.24
CA ARG A 106 2.31 -12.02 -10.93
C ARG A 106 2.07 -10.59 -10.44
N SER A 107 2.80 -10.14 -9.42
CA SER A 107 2.50 -8.90 -8.71
C SER A 107 3.69 -7.94 -8.55
N TRP A 108 4.93 -8.39 -8.70
CA TRP A 108 6.10 -7.51 -8.60
C TRP A 108 6.40 -6.74 -9.91
N PRO A 109 6.74 -5.43 -9.86
CA PRO A 109 6.85 -4.59 -8.67
C PRO A 109 5.51 -4.11 -8.10
N TYR A 110 5.40 -4.18 -6.78
CA TYR A 110 4.19 -3.81 -6.04
C TYR A 110 3.90 -2.32 -6.14
N GLN A 111 2.61 -1.97 -6.16
CA GLN A 111 2.22 -0.59 -5.96
C GLN A 111 2.64 -0.13 -4.56
N PRO A 112 3.02 1.14 -4.38
CA PRO A 112 3.23 1.67 -3.04
C PRO A 112 2.00 1.40 -2.16
N PRO A 113 2.20 0.98 -0.89
CA PRO A 113 1.08 0.69 0.00
C PRO A 113 0.20 1.94 0.17
N HIS A 114 -1.12 1.77 0.05
CA HIS A 114 -2.10 2.83 0.24
C HIS A 114 -3.23 2.32 1.13
N MET A 115 -3.65 3.10 2.13
CA MET A 115 -4.75 2.71 2.98
C MET A 115 -6.07 2.69 2.17
N PRO A 116 -6.95 1.68 2.33
CA PRO A 116 -6.90 0.57 3.29
C PRO A 116 -6.49 -0.78 2.65
N SER A 117 -5.32 -0.88 1.99
CA SER A 117 -4.78 -2.19 1.59
C SER A 117 -4.13 -2.89 2.78
N VAL A 118 -4.69 -4.04 3.20
CA VAL A 118 -4.23 -4.78 4.41
C VAL A 118 -3.16 -5.84 4.09
N GLU A 119 -2.98 -6.22 2.84
CA GLU A 119 -2.10 -7.34 2.46
C GLU A 119 -1.07 -6.93 1.41
N ASP A 120 0.20 -7.25 1.67
CA ASP A 120 1.23 -7.26 0.64
C ASP A 120 0.92 -8.43 -0.31
N PRO A 121 0.71 -8.17 -1.61
CA PRO A 121 0.51 -9.24 -2.57
C PRO A 121 1.77 -10.10 -2.63
N VAL A 122 1.61 -11.42 -2.60
CA VAL A 122 2.70 -12.39 -2.69
C VAL A 122 2.59 -13.11 -4.03
N ASP A 123 3.68 -13.20 -4.81
CA ASP A 123 3.66 -14.04 -6.00
C ASP A 123 3.41 -15.50 -5.62
N ASP A 124 2.49 -16.15 -6.35
CA ASP A 124 2.28 -17.58 -6.20
C ASP A 124 2.94 -18.32 -7.38
N PRO A 125 3.41 -19.57 -7.16
CA PRO A 125 4.11 -20.31 -8.20
C PRO A 125 3.19 -20.85 -9.31
N TRP A 126 1.87 -20.58 -9.30
CA TRP A 126 0.92 -21.17 -10.26
C TRP A 126 0.16 -20.14 -11.11
N ASN A 127 -0.26 -19.02 -10.55
CA ASN A 127 -1.13 -18.03 -11.18
C ASN A 127 -0.36 -16.79 -11.65
N GLY A 128 0.72 -17.03 -12.39
CA GLY A 128 1.56 -16.00 -12.99
C GLY A 128 1.86 -16.29 -14.45
N LYS A 129 2.81 -15.54 -15.01
CA LYS A 129 3.30 -15.71 -16.38
C LYS A 129 4.80 -15.51 -16.44
N TRP A 130 5.44 -16.15 -17.41
CA TRP A 130 6.85 -15.92 -17.71
C TRP A 130 7.00 -14.61 -18.48
N LEU A 131 7.86 -13.72 -17.98
CA LEU A 131 8.33 -12.53 -18.69
C LEU A 131 9.79 -12.74 -19.08
N THR A 132 10.17 -12.25 -20.26
CA THR A 132 11.56 -12.30 -20.75
C THR A 132 12.28 -11.04 -20.32
N ALA A 133 13.33 -11.20 -19.52
CA ALA A 133 14.10 -10.09 -19.02
C ALA A 133 15.01 -9.48 -20.09
N ALA A 134 15.13 -8.16 -20.07
CA ALA A 134 16.18 -7.48 -20.81
C ALA A 134 17.53 -7.72 -20.11
N ILE A 135 18.44 -8.41 -20.79
CA ILE A 135 19.73 -8.83 -20.25
C ILE A 135 20.90 -8.31 -21.06
N LYS A 136 22.04 -8.18 -20.38
CA LYS A 136 23.36 -8.16 -20.99
C LYS A 136 24.02 -9.51 -20.70
N GLN A 137 24.40 -10.20 -21.76
CA GLN A 137 25.13 -11.46 -21.70
C GLN A 137 26.61 -11.22 -22.05
N ASP A 138 27.50 -11.81 -21.26
CA ASP A 138 28.93 -11.84 -21.50
C ASP A 138 29.39 -13.30 -21.38
N CYS A 139 29.65 -13.94 -22.52
CA CYS A 139 30.01 -15.35 -22.59
C CYS A 139 31.44 -15.49 -23.08
N SER A 140 32.30 -16.10 -22.26
CA SER A 140 33.70 -16.36 -22.58
C SER A 140 34.04 -17.83 -22.38
N ALA A 141 34.50 -18.50 -23.44
CA ALA A 141 34.94 -19.90 -23.53
C ALA A 141 34.01 -20.95 -22.87
N GLU A 142 33.94 -20.99 -21.55
CA GLU A 142 33.23 -21.99 -20.75
C GLU A 142 32.33 -21.39 -19.66
N GLU A 143 32.24 -20.05 -19.55
CA GLU A 143 31.38 -19.35 -18.58
C GLU A 143 30.59 -18.23 -19.26
N CYS A 144 29.30 -18.15 -18.93
CA CYS A 144 28.43 -17.03 -19.27
C CYS A 144 27.99 -16.28 -18.01
N ARG A 145 28.13 -14.96 -18.05
CA ARG A 145 27.60 -14.03 -17.06
C ARG A 145 26.41 -13.27 -17.65
N VAL A 146 25.32 -13.24 -16.90
CA VAL A 146 24.06 -12.58 -17.24
C VAL A 146 23.76 -11.52 -16.20
N SER A 147 23.68 -10.27 -16.62
CA SER A 147 23.25 -9.14 -15.79
C SER A 147 21.99 -8.51 -16.38
N PHE A 148 21.11 -8.00 -15.53
CA PHE A 148 19.86 -7.38 -15.96
C PHE A 148 20.07 -5.92 -16.35
N LEU A 149 19.44 -5.52 -17.45
CA LEU A 149 19.30 -4.11 -17.80
C LEU A 149 18.23 -3.46 -16.90
N PRO A 150 18.22 -2.12 -16.80
CA PRO A 150 17.19 -1.40 -16.05
C PRO A 150 15.78 -1.87 -16.41
N LEU A 151 14.93 -2.06 -15.40
CA LEU A 151 13.55 -2.50 -15.60
C LEU A 151 12.73 -1.44 -16.35
N GLU A 152 12.11 -1.84 -17.46
CA GLU A 152 11.33 -0.96 -18.34
C GLU A 152 9.89 -1.48 -18.55
N SER A 153 8.97 -0.57 -18.88
CA SER A 153 7.55 -0.89 -19.10
C SER A 153 7.29 -1.84 -20.27
N THR A 154 8.23 -1.95 -21.21
CA THR A 154 8.17 -2.92 -22.32
C THR A 154 8.40 -4.36 -21.86
N GLU A 155 9.14 -4.55 -20.77
CA GLU A 155 9.39 -5.86 -20.16
C GLU A 155 8.28 -6.21 -19.16
N ASN A 156 7.99 -5.29 -18.23
CA ASN A 156 7.05 -5.50 -17.14
C ASN A 156 6.03 -4.35 -17.09
N PRO A 157 4.71 -4.61 -17.19
CA PRO A 157 3.69 -3.57 -17.14
C PRO A 157 3.67 -2.77 -15.82
N LEU A 158 4.24 -3.33 -14.74
CA LEU A 158 4.34 -2.70 -13.42
C LEU A 158 5.69 -2.02 -13.17
N ALA A 159 6.56 -1.90 -14.19
CA ALA A 159 7.89 -1.29 -14.04
C ALA A 159 7.89 0.12 -13.45
N ASN A 160 6.83 0.90 -13.72
CA ASN A 160 6.70 2.28 -13.21
C ASN A 160 6.58 2.37 -11.69
N ASN A 161 6.22 1.28 -11.01
CA ASN A 161 6.17 1.25 -9.54
C ASN A 161 7.58 1.23 -8.92
N LEU A 162 8.58 0.74 -9.66
CA LEU A 162 9.97 0.65 -9.20
C LEU A 162 10.96 0.84 -10.37
N PRO A 163 11.08 2.09 -10.89
CA PRO A 163 11.80 2.35 -12.13
C PRO A 163 13.31 2.19 -11.98
N GLY A 164 13.96 1.65 -13.01
CA GLY A 164 15.42 1.67 -13.15
C GLY A 164 16.20 0.62 -12.34
N VAL A 165 15.53 -0.36 -11.74
CA VAL A 165 16.21 -1.43 -10.99
C VAL A 165 16.87 -2.46 -11.90
N ASN A 166 18.06 -2.91 -11.49
CA ASN A 166 18.87 -3.91 -12.21
C ASN A 166 18.78 -5.31 -11.61
N TYR A 167 17.68 -5.61 -10.94
CA TYR A 167 17.37 -6.94 -10.43
C TYR A 167 15.92 -7.30 -10.77
N ARG A 168 15.57 -8.58 -10.66
CA ARG A 168 14.20 -9.07 -10.77
C ARG A 168 13.83 -9.82 -9.50
N ARG A 169 12.77 -9.40 -8.81
CA ARG A 169 12.20 -10.17 -7.71
C ARG A 169 11.25 -11.21 -8.28
N THR A 170 11.47 -12.47 -7.96
CA THR A 170 10.65 -13.57 -8.48
C THR A 170 10.75 -14.82 -7.61
N ILE A 171 9.74 -15.67 -7.66
CA ILE A 171 9.76 -17.02 -7.08
C ILE A 171 10.28 -18.09 -8.05
N LYS A 172 10.28 -17.85 -9.37
CA LYS A 172 10.88 -18.76 -10.36
C LYS A 172 11.70 -18.01 -11.41
N PHE A 173 12.82 -18.62 -11.79
CA PHE A 173 13.69 -18.12 -12.84
C PHE A 173 14.06 -19.26 -13.79
N ARG A 174 14.20 -18.97 -15.09
CA ARG A 174 14.71 -19.95 -16.04
C ARG A 174 15.55 -19.35 -17.14
N LEU A 175 16.54 -20.11 -17.58
CA LEU A 175 17.27 -19.89 -18.83
C LEU A 175 16.66 -20.78 -19.91
N VAL A 176 16.38 -20.22 -21.09
CA VAL A 176 15.76 -20.92 -22.22
C VAL A 176 16.66 -20.85 -23.45
N PHE A 177 17.05 -22.01 -23.96
CA PHE A 177 17.97 -22.19 -25.06
C PHE A 177 17.29 -22.87 -26.26
N SER A 178 17.80 -22.59 -27.45
CA SER A 178 17.31 -23.20 -28.71
C SER A 178 17.89 -24.59 -28.99
N ALA A 179 19.05 -24.90 -28.40
CA ALA A 179 19.73 -26.19 -28.45
C ALA A 179 20.33 -26.49 -27.07
N ASP A 180 20.79 -27.72 -26.85
CA ASP A 180 21.40 -28.13 -25.58
C ASP A 180 22.72 -27.37 -25.34
N PRO A 181 22.80 -26.51 -24.30
CA PRO A 181 24.04 -25.80 -23.97
C PRO A 181 25.03 -26.67 -23.15
N GLY A 182 24.61 -27.84 -22.66
CA GLY A 182 25.40 -28.68 -21.77
C GLY A 182 25.81 -27.95 -20.51
N ILE A 183 24.82 -27.40 -19.78
CA ILE A 183 25.04 -26.69 -18.51
C ILE A 183 25.57 -27.66 -17.46
N GLU A 184 26.69 -27.31 -16.83
CA GLU A 184 27.27 -28.08 -15.73
C GLU A 184 26.95 -27.51 -14.34
N GLY A 185 26.61 -26.22 -14.28
CA GLY A 185 26.29 -25.53 -13.04
C GLY A 185 25.80 -24.12 -13.28
N VAL A 186 24.94 -23.65 -12.39
CA VAL A 186 24.39 -22.29 -12.39
C VAL A 186 24.52 -21.70 -11.00
N GLN A 187 24.98 -20.46 -10.95
CA GLN A 187 25.05 -19.63 -9.76
C GLN A 187 24.13 -18.43 -9.96
N VAL A 188 23.42 -18.06 -8.92
CA VAL A 188 22.47 -16.94 -8.93
C VAL A 188 22.83 -16.02 -7.78
N PHE A 189 22.98 -14.73 -8.06
CA PHE A 189 23.39 -13.74 -7.07
C PHE A 189 22.35 -12.64 -6.95
N ASN A 190 22.26 -12.07 -5.74
CA ASN A 190 21.27 -11.06 -5.39
C ASN A 190 21.83 -9.87 -4.62
N GLY A 191 23.16 -9.79 -4.50
CA GLY A 191 23.87 -8.75 -3.77
C GLY A 191 24.17 -9.10 -2.31
N SER A 192 23.62 -10.18 -1.77
CA SER A 192 23.96 -10.69 -0.44
C SER A 192 25.40 -11.25 -0.40
N ARG A 193 26.00 -11.26 0.79
CA ARG A 193 27.40 -11.67 1.01
C ARG A 193 27.49 -12.85 1.96
N VAL A 194 28.50 -13.69 1.77
CA VAL A 194 28.82 -14.76 2.70
C VAL A 194 29.64 -14.23 3.87
N LYS A 195 29.19 -14.50 5.09
CA LYS A 195 29.85 -14.14 6.34
C LYS A 195 30.05 -15.40 7.20
N PRO A 196 31.29 -15.87 7.42
CA PRO A 196 31.55 -16.99 8.31
C PRO A 196 31.34 -16.58 9.77
N VAL A 197 30.52 -17.33 10.50
CA VAL A 197 30.18 -17.09 11.89
C VAL A 197 30.45 -18.32 12.74
N ARG A 198 30.97 -18.10 13.95
CA ARG A 198 31.11 -19.13 14.98
C ARG A 198 30.18 -18.84 16.15
N LEU A 199 29.28 -19.77 16.40
CA LEU A 199 28.29 -19.72 17.46
C LEU A 199 28.63 -20.74 18.54
N ARG A 200 28.27 -20.42 19.78
CA ARG A 200 28.22 -21.35 20.89
C ARG A 200 26.76 -21.53 21.29
N VAL A 201 26.31 -22.77 21.26
CA VAL A 201 25.00 -23.20 21.75
C VAL A 201 25.24 -23.94 23.06
N GLU A 202 24.89 -23.32 24.18
CA GLU A 202 24.92 -23.95 25.50
C GLU A 202 23.59 -24.70 25.72
N LEU A 203 23.70 -25.98 26.06
CA LEU A 203 22.59 -26.93 26.21
C LEU A 203 22.37 -27.25 27.70
N GLY A 204 21.11 -27.24 28.14
CA GLY A 204 20.76 -27.39 29.56
C GLY A 204 21.03 -26.14 30.39
N ALA A 205 20.98 -24.97 29.76
CA ALA A 205 21.18 -23.67 30.38
C ALA A 205 20.16 -23.45 31.52
N GLY A 206 20.66 -23.39 32.76
CA GLY A 206 19.84 -23.22 33.96
C GLY A 206 19.23 -24.52 34.51
N GLU A 207 19.50 -25.67 33.91
CA GLU A 207 19.06 -26.97 34.43
C GLU A 207 20.12 -27.61 35.32
N THR A 208 19.66 -28.40 36.29
CA THR A 208 20.52 -29.24 37.12
C THR A 208 20.33 -30.73 36.84
N ALA A 209 19.18 -31.12 36.28
CA ALA A 209 18.88 -32.47 35.85
C ALA A 209 19.68 -32.82 34.59
N SER A 210 20.08 -34.09 34.50
CA SER A 210 20.76 -34.57 33.30
C SER A 210 19.76 -34.74 32.16
N HIS A 211 20.12 -34.29 30.95
CA HIS A 211 19.30 -34.50 29.76
C HIS A 211 20.18 -34.88 28.57
N LEU A 212 19.74 -35.87 27.80
CA LEU A 212 20.44 -36.33 26.60
C LEU A 212 19.92 -35.54 25.39
N TRP A 213 20.79 -34.75 24.79
CA TRP A 213 20.53 -34.07 23.54
C TRP A 213 21.10 -34.89 22.39
N GLU A 214 20.25 -35.40 21.52
CA GLU A 214 20.66 -36.19 20.35
C GLU A 214 19.83 -35.80 19.13
N GLY A 215 20.51 -35.49 18.03
CA GLY A 215 19.87 -35.10 16.78
C GLY A 215 20.83 -34.44 15.80
N ASN A 216 20.35 -33.45 15.05
CA ASN A 216 21.09 -32.80 13.96
C ASN A 216 20.88 -31.28 13.92
N LEU A 217 21.76 -30.59 13.20
CA LEU A 217 21.60 -29.18 12.84
C LEU A 217 21.31 -29.03 11.34
N GLU A 218 20.39 -28.11 11.05
CA GLU A 218 20.01 -27.69 9.71
C GLU A 218 20.18 -26.18 9.59
N VAL A 219 20.55 -25.71 8.39
CA VAL A 219 20.79 -24.30 8.12
C VAL A 219 20.02 -23.90 6.88
N TYR A 220 19.05 -22.99 7.05
CA TYR A 220 18.33 -22.35 5.96
C TYR A 220 19.10 -21.12 5.47
N ASN A 221 19.18 -20.92 4.14
CA ASN A 221 19.94 -19.83 3.50
C ASN A 221 21.38 -19.68 4.05
N GLY A 222 22.11 -20.79 4.17
CA GLY A 222 23.50 -20.80 4.61
C GLY A 222 24.09 -22.20 4.57
N TRP A 223 25.35 -22.33 4.96
CA TRP A 223 26.05 -23.62 4.98
C TRP A 223 26.60 -23.95 6.35
N LEU A 224 26.23 -25.12 6.87
CA LEU A 224 26.85 -25.68 8.06
C LEU A 224 28.26 -26.17 7.71
N ARG A 225 29.29 -25.56 8.30
CA ARG A 225 30.69 -25.92 8.06
C ARG A 225 31.22 -26.93 9.07
N LYS A 226 30.86 -26.75 10.34
CA LYS A 226 31.37 -27.61 11.41
C LYS A 226 30.47 -27.58 12.64
N VAL A 227 30.27 -28.74 13.25
CA VAL A 227 29.76 -28.89 14.60
C VAL A 227 30.85 -29.52 15.46
N ALA A 228 31.07 -28.99 16.65
CA ALA A 228 32.01 -29.55 17.61
C ALA A 228 31.41 -29.49 19.02
N VAL A 229 31.71 -30.47 19.86
CA VAL A 229 31.26 -30.44 21.25
C VAL A 229 32.03 -29.37 22.02
N TRP A 230 31.29 -28.54 22.77
CA TRP A 230 31.84 -27.58 23.71
C TRP A 230 31.78 -28.14 25.14
N LYS A 231 32.95 -28.25 25.79
CA LYS A 231 33.10 -28.80 27.16
C LYS A 231 32.53 -30.23 27.33
N GLY A 232 32.66 -31.05 26.31
CA GLY A 232 32.18 -32.44 26.33
C GLY A 232 32.87 -33.31 27.38
N SER A 233 32.21 -34.40 27.74
CA SER A 233 32.78 -35.52 28.52
C SER A 233 32.74 -36.81 27.72
N GLU A 234 33.20 -37.90 28.33
CA GLU A 234 33.06 -39.24 27.77
C GLU A 234 31.59 -39.53 27.39
N GLY A 235 31.36 -40.02 26.17
CA GLY A 235 30.04 -40.27 25.59
C GLY A 235 29.46 -39.11 24.77
N ASP A 236 30.01 -37.89 24.85
CA ASP A 236 29.61 -36.76 24.01
C ASP A 236 30.35 -36.81 22.66
N ALA A 237 29.62 -36.62 21.57
CA ALA A 237 30.16 -36.67 20.21
C ALA A 237 29.46 -35.66 19.29
N ALA A 238 30.17 -35.17 18.28
CA ALA A 238 29.61 -34.40 17.19
C ALA A 238 30.26 -34.83 15.88
N SER A 239 29.47 -34.89 14.82
CA SER A 239 29.89 -35.13 13.44
C SER A 239 29.61 -33.88 12.59
N GLN A 240 29.46 -34.05 11.27
CA GLN A 240 29.29 -32.95 10.33
C GLN A 240 28.00 -32.13 10.63
N SER A 241 26.90 -32.82 10.90
CA SER A 241 25.59 -32.24 11.24
C SER A 241 24.95 -32.86 12.47
N HIS A 242 25.35 -34.08 12.86
CA HIS A 242 24.77 -34.77 14.01
C HIS A 242 25.55 -34.50 15.29
N PHE A 243 24.87 -34.59 16.42
CA PHE A 243 25.49 -34.47 17.73
C PHE A 243 24.77 -35.32 18.77
N ARG A 244 25.51 -35.65 19.81
CA ARG A 244 25.05 -36.31 21.03
C ARG A 244 25.76 -35.65 22.20
N VAL A 245 25.03 -34.95 23.05
CA VAL A 245 25.57 -34.24 24.22
C VAL A 245 24.67 -34.47 25.42
N THR A 246 25.23 -34.94 26.53
CA THR A 246 24.50 -35.05 27.79
C THR A 246 24.76 -33.82 28.66
N SER A 247 23.75 -32.95 28.80
CA SER A 247 23.77 -31.79 29.71
C SER A 247 23.48 -32.22 31.16
N GLY A 248 23.83 -31.38 32.13
CA GLY A 248 23.64 -31.63 33.57
C GLY A 248 24.14 -30.44 34.40
N ARG A 249 24.71 -30.67 35.60
CA ARG A 249 25.23 -29.58 36.47
C ARG A 249 26.36 -28.70 35.87
N GLY A 250 26.93 -29.08 34.72
CA GLY A 250 28.02 -28.36 34.06
C GLY A 250 27.58 -27.70 32.76
N THR A 251 28.22 -26.58 32.41
CA THR A 251 27.99 -25.90 31.12
C THR A 251 28.60 -26.72 29.99
N LYS A 252 27.75 -27.21 29.08
CA LYS A 252 28.14 -27.96 27.89
C LYS A 252 27.31 -27.52 26.69
N GLY A 253 27.71 -27.97 25.50
CA GLY A 253 26.90 -27.80 24.31
C GLY A 253 27.71 -27.94 23.04
N LEU A 254 27.51 -27.02 22.11
CA LEU A 254 28.09 -27.08 20.76
C LEU A 254 28.81 -25.79 20.39
N ILE A 255 29.88 -25.91 19.64
CA ILE A 255 30.43 -24.86 18.79
C ILE A 255 29.98 -25.15 17.35
N VAL A 256 29.21 -24.24 16.78
CA VAL A 256 28.66 -24.35 15.43
C VAL A 256 29.34 -23.30 14.56
N THR A 257 29.92 -23.72 13.44
CA THR A 257 30.49 -22.82 12.42
C THR A 257 29.59 -22.84 11.20
N VAL A 258 29.07 -21.68 10.82
CA VAL A 258 28.08 -21.51 9.75
C VAL A 258 28.56 -20.39 8.83
N ASP A 259 28.44 -20.61 7.53
CA ASP A 259 28.53 -19.53 6.55
C ASP A 259 27.13 -18.95 6.35
N THR A 260 26.96 -17.69 6.72
CA THR A 260 25.67 -17.02 6.82
C THR A 260 25.52 -16.01 5.69
N ALA A 261 24.32 -15.83 5.18
CA ALA A 261 23.98 -14.74 4.30
C ALA A 261 23.85 -13.44 5.10
N GLU A 262 24.58 -12.41 4.66
CA GLU A 262 24.38 -11.02 5.05
C GLU A 262 23.55 -10.35 3.95
N PRO A 263 22.24 -10.08 4.21
CA PRO A 263 21.35 -9.58 3.17
C PRO A 263 21.80 -8.23 2.61
N GLY A 264 21.92 -8.13 1.29
CA GLY A 264 22.38 -6.90 0.62
C GLY A 264 21.29 -5.83 0.43
N LEU A 265 20.01 -6.22 0.45
CA LEU A 265 18.86 -5.35 0.19
C LEU A 265 17.87 -5.36 1.36
N PRO A 266 17.27 -4.20 1.71
CA PRO A 266 16.16 -4.15 2.66
C PRO A 266 14.98 -5.02 2.21
N GLY A 267 14.43 -5.82 3.13
CA GLY A 267 13.33 -6.73 2.82
C GLY A 267 13.72 -7.95 1.98
N SER A 268 15.00 -8.30 1.93
CA SER A 268 15.45 -9.58 1.38
C SER A 268 15.05 -10.74 2.29
N ASN A 269 14.68 -11.86 1.66
CA ASN A 269 14.33 -13.13 2.30
C ASN A 269 15.55 -14.06 2.51
N ASP A 270 16.78 -13.54 2.44
CA ASP A 270 18.02 -14.34 2.51
C ASP A 270 18.47 -14.66 3.94
N VAL A 271 17.72 -14.29 4.97
CA VAL A 271 18.16 -14.45 6.37
C VAL A 271 18.54 -15.90 6.67
N THR A 272 19.74 -16.12 7.18
CA THR A 272 20.18 -17.44 7.65
C THR A 272 19.49 -17.81 8.96
N VAL A 273 18.84 -18.97 8.98
CA VAL A 273 18.20 -19.56 10.16
C VAL A 273 18.86 -20.90 10.45
N VAL A 274 19.25 -21.11 11.71
CA VAL A 274 19.82 -22.37 12.16
C VAL A 274 18.78 -23.09 13.01
N THR A 275 18.47 -24.33 12.64
CA THR A 275 17.59 -25.22 13.38
C THR A 275 18.42 -26.28 14.07
N LEU A 276 18.21 -26.43 15.38
CA LEU A 276 18.72 -27.54 16.16
C LEU A 276 17.56 -28.51 16.40
N ASN A 277 17.65 -29.70 15.83
CA ASN A 277 16.70 -30.78 16.03
C ASN A 277 17.22 -31.69 17.14
N ALA A 278 16.46 -31.84 18.23
CA ALA A 278 16.81 -32.69 19.36
C ALA A 278 15.56 -33.31 19.99
N SER A 279 14.82 -34.09 19.20
CA SER A 279 13.59 -34.80 19.62
C SER A 279 12.55 -33.87 20.29
N ASP A 280 12.50 -33.83 21.62
CA ASP A 280 11.57 -33.02 22.40
C ASP A 280 12.02 -31.55 22.59
N ARG A 281 13.23 -31.21 22.13
CA ARG A 281 13.83 -29.86 22.30
C ARG A 281 14.33 -29.25 20.99
N THR A 282 13.47 -29.27 19.97
CA THR A 282 13.76 -28.66 18.66
C THR A 282 13.47 -27.16 18.66
N PHE A 283 14.43 -26.36 18.18
CA PHE A 283 14.25 -24.91 18.03
C PHE A 283 15.09 -24.33 16.89
N SER A 284 14.66 -23.17 16.40
CA SER A 284 15.38 -22.41 15.39
C SER A 284 15.72 -21.01 15.90
N PHE A 285 16.81 -20.44 15.41
CA PHE A 285 17.17 -19.06 15.68
C PHE A 285 17.76 -18.41 14.43
N ALA A 286 17.49 -17.12 14.25
CA ALA A 286 18.04 -16.32 13.17
C ALA A 286 19.35 -15.65 13.63
N LEU A 287 20.34 -15.58 12.75
CA LEU A 287 21.61 -14.91 13.05
C LEU A 287 21.47 -13.42 13.42
N PRO A 288 20.60 -12.63 12.75
CA PRO A 288 20.38 -11.24 13.13
C PRO A 288 19.90 -11.05 14.57
N ASP A 289 19.25 -12.05 15.17
CA ASP A 289 18.83 -11.96 16.58
C ASP A 289 20.00 -12.18 17.53
N VAL A 290 20.93 -13.08 17.18
CA VAL A 290 22.19 -13.27 17.92
C VAL A 290 23.11 -12.04 17.81
N GLU A 291 23.07 -11.34 16.67
CA GLU A 291 23.77 -10.06 16.47
C GLU A 291 23.25 -8.94 17.38
N LYS A 292 21.94 -8.91 17.66
CA LYS A 292 21.34 -7.95 18.61
C LYS A 292 21.69 -8.28 20.07
N GLY A 293 21.96 -9.55 20.38
CA GLY A 293 22.37 -9.99 21.70
C GLY A 293 22.17 -11.50 21.92
N PRO A 294 22.48 -12.00 23.12
CA PRO A 294 22.28 -13.41 23.43
C PRO A 294 20.83 -13.87 23.26
N VAL A 295 20.64 -15.01 22.60
CA VAL A 295 19.33 -15.64 22.43
C VAL A 295 19.20 -16.75 23.47
N TYR A 296 18.19 -16.65 24.33
CA TYR A 296 17.85 -17.69 25.30
C TYR A 296 16.46 -18.23 24.99
N VAL A 297 16.33 -19.56 24.90
CA VAL A 297 15.07 -20.26 24.68
C VAL A 297 14.69 -20.99 25.96
N PRO A 298 13.87 -20.39 26.85
CA PRO A 298 13.62 -20.92 28.18
C PRO A 298 13.03 -22.32 28.20
N ALA A 299 12.05 -22.58 27.34
CA ALA A 299 11.33 -23.86 27.27
C ALA A 299 12.25 -25.06 26.97
N PHE A 300 13.38 -24.82 26.29
CA PHE A 300 14.34 -25.86 25.94
C PHE A 300 15.65 -25.75 26.70
N HIS A 301 15.84 -24.72 27.54
CA HIS A 301 17.09 -24.48 28.25
C HIS A 301 18.29 -24.39 27.29
N ALA A 302 18.11 -23.63 26.20
CA ALA A 302 19.15 -23.41 25.21
C ALA A 302 19.60 -21.94 25.20
N TYR A 303 20.90 -21.70 25.19
CA TYR A 303 21.49 -20.37 25.16
C TYR A 303 22.48 -20.23 24.00
N VAL A 304 22.18 -19.33 23.07
CA VAL A 304 22.93 -19.14 21.82
C VAL A 304 23.61 -17.78 21.83
N VAL A 305 24.91 -17.79 21.58
CA VAL A 305 25.77 -16.59 21.48
C VAL A 305 26.86 -16.80 20.44
N PHE A 306 27.55 -15.72 20.06
CA PHE A 306 28.84 -15.87 19.39
C PHE A 306 29.83 -16.65 20.25
N ALA A 307 30.67 -17.47 19.61
CA ALA A 307 31.66 -18.27 20.32
C ALA A 307 32.70 -17.42 21.10
N SER A 308 32.90 -16.16 20.71
CA SER A 308 33.74 -15.18 21.40
C SER A 308 33.07 -14.54 22.62
N HIS A 309 31.78 -14.79 22.86
CA HIS A 309 31.05 -14.15 23.95
C HIS A 309 31.57 -14.66 25.32
N PRO A 310 31.96 -13.76 26.24
CA PRO A 310 32.74 -14.12 27.42
C PRO A 310 31.93 -14.81 28.51
N HIS A 311 30.62 -14.62 28.56
CA HIS A 311 29.75 -15.09 29.64
C HIS A 311 28.96 -16.33 29.23
N ASN A 312 28.88 -17.34 30.11
CA ASN A 312 27.92 -18.44 29.96
C ASN A 312 26.51 -17.95 30.33
N PHE A 313 25.51 -18.80 30.15
CA PHE A 313 24.17 -18.48 30.63
C PHE A 313 24.16 -18.11 32.12
N SER A 314 23.40 -17.08 32.47
CA SER A 314 23.07 -16.71 33.84
C SER A 314 21.58 -16.38 33.91
N PRO A 315 20.82 -16.91 34.89
CA PRO A 315 19.40 -16.56 35.05
C PRO A 315 19.13 -15.06 35.15
N SER A 316 20.11 -14.27 35.61
CA SER A 316 19.99 -12.81 35.74
C SER A 316 19.85 -12.06 34.41
N ILE A 317 20.21 -12.68 33.26
CA ILE A 317 20.10 -12.04 31.95
C ILE A 317 18.68 -12.13 31.39
N VAL A 318 17.84 -13.01 31.95
CA VAL A 318 16.46 -13.21 31.51
C VAL A 318 15.64 -12.02 32.00
N LYS A 319 15.18 -11.19 31.06
CA LYS A 319 14.26 -10.09 31.39
C LYS A 319 12.94 -10.69 31.86
N GLY A 320 12.51 -10.28 33.06
CA GLY A 320 11.19 -10.64 33.57
C GLY A 320 10.08 -10.12 32.66
N GLY A 321 9.06 -10.94 32.45
CA GLY A 321 7.91 -10.64 31.61
C GLY A 321 6.96 -11.83 31.57
N ARG A 322 5.77 -11.63 31.00
CA ARG A 322 4.83 -12.73 30.72
C ARG A 322 5.05 -13.26 29.31
N GLU A 323 5.05 -14.58 29.17
CA GLU A 323 5.11 -15.23 27.88
C GLU A 323 3.88 -14.89 27.04
N ILE A 324 3.98 -15.05 25.71
CA ILE A 324 2.84 -14.82 24.82
C ILE A 324 1.66 -15.74 25.21
N ARG A 325 1.95 -16.99 25.59
CA ARG A 325 0.93 -17.96 26.05
C ARG A 325 0.20 -17.48 27.31
N ASP A 326 0.94 -16.98 28.30
CA ASP A 326 0.35 -16.39 29.52
C ASP A 326 -0.49 -15.14 29.25
N ARG A 327 -0.17 -14.41 28.18
CA ARG A 327 -0.93 -13.23 27.76
C ARG A 327 -2.24 -13.65 27.09
N ILE A 328 -2.22 -14.70 26.26
CA ILE A 328 -3.41 -15.22 25.56
C ILE A 328 -4.51 -15.60 26.56
N GLU A 329 -4.19 -16.32 27.63
CA GLU A 329 -5.19 -16.74 28.64
C GLU A 329 -5.86 -15.58 29.38
N ARG A 330 -5.20 -14.42 29.40
CA ARG A 330 -5.67 -13.21 30.09
C ARG A 330 -6.27 -12.19 29.14
N GLU A 331 -6.11 -12.40 27.84
CA GLU A 331 -6.66 -11.52 26.83
C GLU A 331 -8.19 -11.67 26.88
N PRO A 332 -8.94 -10.57 27.12
CA PRO A 332 -10.40 -10.65 27.11
C PRO A 332 -10.90 -11.19 25.78
N GLU A 333 -12.00 -11.94 25.81
CA GLU A 333 -12.66 -12.44 24.60
C GLU A 333 -12.83 -11.31 23.58
N GLN A 334 -12.51 -11.59 22.32
CA GLN A 334 -12.72 -10.66 21.22
C GLN A 334 -14.22 -10.62 20.86
N THR A 335 -15.01 -9.86 21.63
CA THR A 335 -16.45 -9.70 21.36
C THR A 335 -16.69 -8.83 20.12
N TYR A 336 -17.90 -8.88 19.58
CA TYR A 336 -18.32 -8.01 18.46
C TYR A 336 -18.16 -6.52 18.81
N GLU A 337 -18.52 -6.10 20.02
CA GLU A 337 -18.42 -4.70 20.47
C GLU A 337 -16.95 -4.25 20.57
N ARG A 338 -16.06 -5.15 20.99
CA ARG A 338 -14.63 -4.88 21.05
C ARG A 338 -14.04 -4.77 19.65
N ALA A 339 -14.29 -5.77 18.80
CA ALA A 339 -13.81 -5.79 17.43
C ALA A 339 -14.31 -4.56 16.63
N SER A 340 -15.58 -4.19 16.77
CA SER A 340 -16.14 -3.01 16.08
C SER A 340 -15.54 -1.68 16.54
N ARG A 341 -15.11 -1.56 17.82
CA ARG A 341 -14.38 -0.38 18.31
C ARG A 341 -12.92 -0.33 17.89
N GLU A 342 -12.31 -1.49 17.65
CA GLU A 342 -10.93 -1.60 17.19
C GLU A 342 -10.80 -1.35 15.68
N ILE A 343 -11.87 -1.56 14.91
CA ILE A 343 -11.94 -1.17 13.50
C ILE A 343 -12.00 0.36 13.41
N PRO A 344 -11.01 1.03 12.80
CA PRO A 344 -11.08 2.47 12.59
C PRO A 344 -12.37 2.84 11.83
N PRO A 345 -13.13 3.85 12.28
CA PRO A 345 -14.34 4.25 11.57
C PRO A 345 -13.96 4.69 10.16
N LEU A 346 -14.60 4.08 9.16
CA LEU A 346 -14.49 4.53 7.79
C LEU A 346 -15.06 5.94 7.70
N ASP A 347 -14.41 6.81 6.94
CA ASP A 347 -14.95 8.13 6.60
C ASP A 347 -16.24 7.91 5.78
N PRO A 348 -17.44 8.19 6.32
CA PRO A 348 -18.67 7.98 5.57
C PRO A 348 -18.82 9.00 4.43
N ALA A 349 -18.14 10.15 4.50
CA ALA A 349 -18.19 11.15 3.46
C ALA A 349 -17.36 10.75 2.23
N GLN A 350 -16.29 9.97 2.37
CA GLN A 350 -15.49 9.48 1.24
C GLN A 350 -15.52 7.96 1.11
N ARG A 351 -16.07 7.45 0.00
CA ARG A 351 -16.13 6.03 -0.31
C ARG A 351 -15.58 5.77 -1.72
N GLU A 352 -14.65 4.82 -1.83
CA GLU A 352 -14.09 4.37 -3.12
C GLU A 352 -13.53 5.51 -4.00
N GLY A 353 -13.00 6.56 -3.37
CA GLY A 353 -12.41 7.71 -4.07
C GLY A 353 -13.41 8.80 -4.49
N GLU A 354 -14.71 8.62 -4.22
CA GLU A 354 -15.74 9.63 -4.43
C GLU A 354 -16.42 10.04 -3.12
N ARG A 355 -17.08 11.20 -3.16
CA ARG A 355 -17.84 11.68 -2.01
C ARG A 355 -19.21 11.02 -2.01
N LEU A 356 -19.69 10.58 -0.84
CA LEU A 356 -21.01 9.99 -0.72
C LEU A 356 -22.09 10.97 -1.21
N TYR A 357 -23.04 10.47 -2.00
CA TYR A 357 -24.16 11.27 -2.50
C TYR A 357 -25.46 10.46 -2.52
N LEU A 358 -26.59 11.18 -2.50
CA LEU A 358 -27.92 10.65 -2.73
C LEU A 358 -28.39 11.04 -4.14
N PRO A 359 -28.79 10.08 -5.00
CA PRO A 359 -29.34 10.39 -6.31
C PRO A 359 -30.78 10.89 -6.17
N LEU A 360 -31.04 12.10 -6.67
CA LEU A 360 -32.37 12.71 -6.70
C LEU A 360 -32.84 12.84 -8.14
N ALA A 361 -34.06 12.37 -8.42
CA ALA A 361 -34.70 12.48 -9.72
C ALA A 361 -36.22 12.44 -9.59
N ALA A 362 -36.92 13.02 -10.57
CA ALA A 362 -38.33 12.71 -10.74
C ALA A 362 -38.49 11.22 -11.11
N ASP A 363 -39.60 10.61 -10.71
CA ASP A 363 -39.87 9.20 -11.01
C ASP A 363 -39.81 8.90 -12.52
N ALA A 364 -39.25 7.76 -12.89
CA ALA A 364 -38.95 7.35 -14.27
C ALA A 364 -38.23 8.42 -15.13
N SER A 365 -37.32 9.21 -14.54
CA SER A 365 -36.52 10.22 -15.27
C SER A 365 -35.05 9.78 -15.45
N TRP A 366 -34.49 10.06 -16.63
CA TRP A 366 -33.05 9.93 -16.88
C TRP A 366 -32.23 11.10 -16.31
N GLN A 367 -32.89 12.22 -16.00
CA GLN A 367 -32.29 13.44 -15.47
C GLN A 367 -32.12 13.31 -13.95
N LYS A 368 -30.88 13.03 -13.49
CA LYS A 368 -30.55 12.72 -12.08
C LYS A 368 -29.50 13.68 -11.52
N PHE A 369 -29.76 14.20 -10.33
CA PHE A 369 -28.83 15.02 -9.58
C PHE A 369 -28.18 14.18 -8.50
N ALA A 370 -26.87 14.30 -8.31
CA ALA A 370 -26.18 13.74 -7.16
C ALA A 370 -26.08 14.81 -6.08
N PHE A 371 -26.79 14.62 -4.97
CA PHE A 371 -26.73 15.47 -3.79
C PHE A 371 -25.66 14.93 -2.84
N GLU A 372 -24.52 15.60 -2.75
CA GLU A 372 -23.35 15.14 -2.02
C GLU A 372 -23.43 15.42 -0.52
N TRP A 373 -22.68 14.65 0.26
CA TRP A 373 -22.36 14.98 1.65
C TRP A 373 -21.77 16.39 1.74
N GLY A 374 -22.28 17.19 2.67
CA GLY A 374 -21.87 18.59 2.80
C GLY A 374 -22.50 19.55 1.80
N GLY A 375 -23.51 19.11 1.04
CA GLY A 375 -24.42 20.01 0.33
C GLY A 375 -24.05 20.34 -1.12
N ASN A 376 -22.93 19.86 -1.67
CA ASN A 376 -22.66 20.07 -3.09
C ASN A 376 -23.62 19.27 -3.97
N ILE A 377 -23.81 19.71 -5.21
CA ILE A 377 -24.65 19.02 -6.18
C ILE A 377 -23.83 18.78 -7.45
N HIS A 378 -23.96 17.62 -8.09
CA HIS A 378 -23.39 17.45 -9.42
C HIS A 378 -24.30 16.65 -10.37
N ILE A 379 -24.01 16.81 -11.66
CA ILE A 379 -24.58 16.02 -12.75
C ILE A 379 -23.43 15.45 -13.57
N SER A 380 -23.58 14.22 -14.04
CA SER A 380 -22.64 13.53 -14.92
C SER A 380 -23.33 13.12 -16.21
N LYS A 381 -22.79 13.51 -17.37
CA LYS A 381 -23.33 13.15 -18.69
C LYS A 381 -23.27 11.62 -18.89
N LYS A 382 -22.18 10.97 -18.46
CA LYS A 382 -22.01 9.52 -18.53
C LYS A 382 -22.92 8.76 -17.57
N ASP A 383 -22.98 9.16 -16.30
CA ASP A 383 -23.70 8.39 -15.27
C ASP A 383 -25.23 8.50 -15.42
N THR A 384 -25.70 9.62 -15.98
CA THR A 384 -27.11 9.81 -16.38
C THR A 384 -27.46 9.10 -17.69
N LYS A 385 -26.46 8.53 -18.39
CA LYS A 385 -26.58 7.82 -19.68
C LYS A 385 -27.19 8.68 -20.80
N ALA A 386 -27.02 10.00 -20.75
CA ALA A 386 -27.52 10.93 -21.75
C ALA A 386 -26.92 10.64 -23.13
N LYS A 387 -27.74 10.56 -24.18
CA LYS A 387 -27.29 10.22 -25.55
C LYS A 387 -27.94 11.11 -26.60
N GLY A 388 -27.32 11.15 -27.80
CA GLY A 388 -27.91 11.76 -28.98
C GLY A 388 -28.36 13.21 -28.76
N ALA A 389 -29.65 13.47 -28.91
CA ALA A 389 -30.24 14.81 -28.75
C ALA A 389 -30.23 15.31 -27.30
N GLU A 390 -30.33 14.43 -26.31
CA GLU A 390 -30.31 14.79 -24.89
C GLU A 390 -28.94 15.32 -24.50
N LEU A 391 -27.88 14.62 -24.90
CA LEU A 391 -26.49 15.00 -24.62
C LEU A 391 -26.17 16.39 -25.19
N LYS A 392 -26.74 16.75 -26.34
CA LYS A 392 -26.58 18.07 -26.97
C LYS A 392 -27.22 19.21 -26.20
N ARG A 393 -28.14 18.92 -25.26
CA ARG A 393 -28.79 19.92 -24.40
C ARG A 393 -27.97 20.23 -23.14
N LEU A 394 -26.94 19.44 -22.85
CA LEU A 394 -26.11 19.53 -21.65
C LEU A 394 -24.91 20.44 -21.90
N ASP A 395 -25.18 21.75 -21.92
CA ASP A 395 -24.20 22.81 -22.22
C ASP A 395 -23.30 23.13 -21.03
N TRP A 396 -22.21 22.37 -20.91
CA TRP A 396 -21.05 22.63 -20.06
C TRP A 396 -19.84 21.85 -20.56
N ASN A 397 -18.63 22.27 -20.18
CA ASN A 397 -17.41 21.56 -20.57
C ASN A 397 -17.20 20.27 -19.77
N GLY A 398 -16.65 19.24 -20.41
CA GLY A 398 -16.38 17.96 -19.78
C GLY A 398 -17.63 17.12 -19.49
N ASP A 399 -17.45 16.10 -18.65
CA ASP A 399 -18.49 15.14 -18.28
C ASP A 399 -19.38 15.63 -17.14
N ARG A 400 -18.78 16.27 -16.14
CA ARG A 400 -19.47 16.70 -14.92
C ARG A 400 -19.62 18.21 -14.84
N ILE A 401 -20.78 18.65 -14.35
CA ILE A 401 -20.98 19.98 -13.79
C ILE A 401 -21.35 19.82 -12.32
N ALA A 402 -20.73 20.60 -11.45
CA ALA A 402 -21.02 20.63 -10.03
C ALA A 402 -21.37 22.05 -9.57
N TRP A 403 -22.34 22.16 -8.67
CA TRP A 403 -22.63 23.35 -7.90
C TRP A 403 -21.95 23.21 -6.55
N ARG A 404 -20.99 24.10 -6.31
CA ARG A 404 -20.20 24.18 -5.09
C ARG A 404 -20.93 25.11 -4.12
N LEU A 405 -21.50 24.53 -3.08
CA LEU A 405 -22.17 25.25 -1.99
C LEU A 405 -21.23 25.33 -0.80
N GLY A 406 -21.04 26.55 -0.30
CA GLY A 406 -20.18 26.82 0.85
C GLY A 406 -20.83 27.78 1.83
N THR A 407 -20.44 27.67 3.09
CA THR A 407 -20.90 28.58 4.14
C THR A 407 -19.75 29.11 4.99
N GLY A 408 -20.00 30.19 5.73
CA GLY A 408 -19.02 30.93 6.53
C GLY A 408 -18.37 32.09 5.76
N ALA A 409 -17.74 33.04 6.46
CA ALA A 409 -17.08 34.19 5.86
C ALA A 409 -15.96 33.77 4.89
N ALA A 410 -15.31 32.64 5.17
CA ALA A 410 -14.51 31.90 4.19
C ALA A 410 -15.25 30.60 3.83
N PRO A 411 -15.57 30.36 2.54
CA PRO A 411 -16.38 29.21 2.15
C PRO A 411 -15.68 27.88 2.44
N ASN A 412 -16.30 27.01 3.22
CA ASN A 412 -15.97 25.59 3.25
C ASN A 412 -16.84 24.82 2.24
N LEU A 413 -16.28 24.46 1.09
CA LEU A 413 -16.98 23.73 0.03
C LEU A 413 -16.98 22.19 0.25
N ARG A 414 -16.22 21.70 1.23
CA ARG A 414 -16.06 20.27 1.50
C ARG A 414 -15.93 19.98 3.00
N PRO A 415 -17.01 20.15 3.80
CA PRO A 415 -16.97 19.86 5.23
C PRO A 415 -16.60 18.40 5.52
N GLY A 416 -15.83 18.15 6.59
CA GLY A 416 -15.50 16.80 7.00
C GLY A 416 -16.73 16.01 7.44
N TRP A 417 -16.59 14.69 7.58
CA TRP A 417 -17.70 13.83 8.01
C TRP A 417 -18.16 14.08 9.45
N HIS A 418 -17.33 14.73 10.28
CA HIS A 418 -17.72 15.17 11.62
C HIS A 418 -18.47 16.51 11.62
N ASP A 419 -18.33 17.29 10.54
CA ASP A 419 -18.82 18.67 10.45
C ASP A 419 -20.17 18.77 9.75
N SER A 420 -20.60 17.69 9.10
CA SER A 420 -21.83 17.65 8.33
C SER A 420 -22.47 16.27 8.41
N THR A 421 -23.78 16.20 8.18
CA THR A 421 -24.52 14.95 8.00
C THR A 421 -25.22 14.92 6.64
N LEU A 422 -25.58 13.72 6.18
CA LEU A 422 -26.45 13.51 5.03
C LEU A 422 -27.49 12.43 5.37
N SER A 423 -28.76 12.72 5.15
CA SER A 423 -29.87 11.81 5.39
C SER A 423 -30.99 12.01 4.37
N VAL A 424 -32.00 11.15 4.44
CA VAL A 424 -33.25 11.24 3.69
C VAL A 424 -34.34 11.72 4.66
N LEU A 425 -35.23 12.60 4.24
CA LEU A 425 -36.30 13.11 5.11
C LEU A 425 -37.23 11.97 5.54
N GLU A 426 -37.50 11.87 6.85
CA GLU A 426 -38.32 10.78 7.45
C GLU A 426 -37.81 9.36 7.14
N ASP A 427 -36.55 9.23 6.70
CA ASP A 427 -35.90 7.98 6.26
C ASP A 427 -36.57 7.29 5.04
N ASP A 428 -37.60 7.88 4.43
CA ASP A 428 -38.31 7.30 3.28
C ASP A 428 -38.77 8.30 2.19
N LEU A 429 -38.85 9.60 2.48
CA LEU A 429 -39.27 10.61 1.50
C LEU A 429 -38.10 11.00 0.59
N PRO A 430 -38.27 11.16 -0.73
CA PRO A 430 -37.19 11.46 -1.69
C PRO A 430 -36.71 12.92 -1.62
N VAL A 431 -36.37 13.37 -0.41
CA VAL A 431 -35.84 14.68 -0.06
C VAL A 431 -34.53 14.44 0.68
N ALA A 432 -33.41 14.82 0.08
CA ALA A 432 -32.11 14.76 0.76
C ALA A 432 -32.01 15.91 1.77
N VAL A 433 -31.41 15.62 2.92
CA VAL A 433 -31.18 16.59 3.99
C VAL A 433 -29.71 16.57 4.36
N ALA A 434 -29.03 17.70 4.22
CA ALA A 434 -27.71 17.92 4.79
C ALA A 434 -27.77 18.97 5.91
N LYS A 435 -27.06 18.72 7.00
CA LYS A 435 -26.97 19.63 8.14
C LYS A 435 -25.51 19.88 8.47
N TRP A 436 -25.16 21.10 8.84
CA TRP A 436 -23.82 21.46 9.31
C TRP A 436 -23.86 22.78 10.07
N THR A 437 -22.77 23.10 10.75
CA THR A 437 -22.61 24.39 11.45
C THR A 437 -21.37 25.10 10.93
N ALA A 438 -21.49 26.39 10.63
CA ALA A 438 -20.34 27.24 10.30
C ALA A 438 -20.47 28.58 11.03
N GLU A 439 -19.40 29.01 11.71
CA GLU A 439 -19.35 30.28 12.44
C GLU A 439 -20.51 30.48 13.44
N ASN A 440 -20.90 29.38 14.12
CA ASN A 440 -22.04 29.30 15.03
C ASN A 440 -23.42 29.54 14.40
N ILE A 441 -23.52 29.50 13.07
CA ILE A 441 -24.79 29.43 12.35
C ILE A 441 -25.09 27.98 12.00
N GLU A 442 -26.30 27.53 12.33
CA GLU A 442 -26.83 26.21 11.96
C GLU A 442 -27.39 26.29 10.53
N TYR A 443 -26.92 25.42 9.64
CA TYR A 443 -27.41 25.31 8.27
C TYR A 443 -28.14 23.99 8.06
N VAL A 444 -29.27 24.07 7.35
CA VAL A 444 -30.03 22.91 6.88
C VAL A 444 -30.32 23.09 5.42
N GLU A 445 -29.87 22.13 4.61
CA GLU A 445 -30.14 22.04 3.19
C GLU A 445 -31.10 20.90 2.92
N GLU A 446 -32.25 21.22 2.32
CA GLU A 446 -33.26 20.24 1.92
C GLU A 446 -33.39 20.28 0.40
N GLY A 447 -33.18 19.15 -0.27
CA GLY A 447 -33.16 19.05 -1.72
C GLY A 447 -34.11 17.98 -2.26
N PHE A 448 -34.94 18.30 -3.25
CA PHE A 448 -35.75 17.31 -3.98
C PHE A 448 -35.83 17.64 -5.47
N ALA A 449 -35.94 16.60 -6.31
CA ALA A 449 -36.03 16.78 -7.76
C ALA A 449 -37.49 16.78 -8.22
N THR A 450 -37.81 17.68 -9.14
CA THR A 450 -39.13 17.82 -9.77
C THR A 450 -39.00 18.11 -11.26
N LEU A 451 -40.11 18.24 -11.98
CA LEU A 451 -40.13 18.72 -13.35
C LEU A 451 -40.44 20.22 -13.40
N LEU A 452 -39.84 20.92 -14.37
CA LEU A 452 -40.09 22.35 -14.60
C LEU A 452 -41.57 22.66 -14.86
N SER A 453 -42.29 21.73 -15.51
CA SER A 453 -43.71 21.86 -15.83
C SER A 453 -44.35 20.51 -16.06
N GLY A 454 -45.68 20.46 -16.01
CA GLY A 454 -46.44 19.24 -16.31
C GLY A 454 -46.52 18.26 -15.13
N PRO A 455 -47.06 17.06 -15.37
CA PRO A 455 -47.38 16.10 -14.32
C PRO A 455 -46.14 15.32 -13.83
N LEU A 456 -46.10 15.05 -12.52
CA LEU A 456 -45.04 14.24 -11.90
C LEU A 456 -45.24 12.73 -12.10
N SER A 457 -46.49 12.27 -12.23
CA SER A 457 -46.78 10.86 -12.46
C SER A 457 -46.21 10.41 -13.81
N PRO A 458 -45.44 9.30 -13.85
CA PRO A 458 -44.88 8.78 -15.09
C PRO A 458 -45.97 8.28 -16.05
N ASP A 459 -47.13 7.87 -15.54
CA ASP A 459 -48.25 7.34 -16.33
C ASP A 459 -49.13 8.43 -16.96
N SER A 460 -48.86 9.71 -16.65
CA SER A 460 -49.68 10.80 -17.15
C SER A 460 -49.43 11.06 -18.65
N PRO A 461 -50.46 11.17 -19.50
CA PRO A 461 -50.28 11.49 -20.92
C PRO A 461 -49.60 12.84 -21.20
N GLY A 462 -49.62 13.76 -20.23
CA GLY A 462 -48.92 15.05 -20.30
C GLY A 462 -47.45 14.99 -19.89
N ARG A 463 -46.94 13.81 -19.51
CA ARG A 463 -45.54 13.59 -19.14
C ARG A 463 -44.66 13.62 -20.39
N SER A 464 -43.52 14.28 -20.30
CA SER A 464 -42.49 14.26 -21.34
C SER A 464 -41.11 14.13 -20.72
N GLU A 465 -40.33 13.16 -21.20
CA GLU A 465 -38.92 12.99 -20.81
C GLU A 465 -38.04 14.16 -21.28
N SER A 466 -38.54 14.96 -22.23
CA SER A 466 -37.86 16.16 -22.70
C SER A 466 -38.05 17.36 -21.76
N THR A 467 -39.05 17.33 -20.86
CA THR A 467 -39.26 18.39 -19.87
C THR A 467 -38.04 18.45 -18.95
N PRO A 468 -37.38 19.62 -18.81
CA PRO A 468 -36.25 19.75 -17.89
C PRO A 468 -36.64 19.39 -16.46
N ALA A 469 -35.86 18.53 -15.83
CA ALA A 469 -35.91 18.33 -14.39
C ALA A 469 -35.24 19.52 -13.70
N VAL A 470 -35.71 19.84 -12.49
CA VAL A 470 -35.19 20.91 -11.65
C VAL A 470 -34.97 20.34 -10.26
N LEU A 471 -33.77 20.51 -9.71
CA LEU A 471 -33.52 20.27 -8.30
C LEU A 471 -33.91 21.53 -7.52
N MET A 472 -34.86 21.38 -6.62
CA MET A 472 -35.29 22.42 -5.70
C MET A 472 -34.55 22.23 -4.38
N ILE A 473 -33.85 23.27 -3.95
CA ILE A 473 -33.08 23.30 -2.70
C ILE A 473 -33.63 24.42 -1.83
N LYS A 474 -33.87 24.12 -0.55
CA LYS A 474 -34.08 25.12 0.50
C LYS A 474 -32.87 25.08 1.42
N LEU A 475 -32.12 26.18 1.47
CA LEU A 475 -30.99 26.35 2.37
C LEU A 475 -31.40 27.31 3.48
N ALA A 476 -31.68 26.76 4.66
CA ALA A 476 -32.02 27.51 5.86
C ALA A 476 -30.77 27.78 6.71
N ALA A 477 -30.66 29.00 7.21
CA ALA A 477 -29.62 29.43 8.13
C ALA A 477 -30.27 29.97 9.40
N ARG A 478 -29.89 29.41 10.55
CA ARG A 478 -30.41 29.80 11.86
C ARG A 478 -29.29 30.29 12.76
N ASN A 479 -29.53 31.42 13.41
CA ASN A 479 -28.63 31.98 14.41
C ASN A 479 -29.09 31.56 15.82
N PRO A 480 -28.49 30.53 16.45
CA PRO A 480 -28.85 30.10 17.80
C PRO A 480 -28.37 31.06 18.89
N ALA A 481 -27.51 32.04 18.56
CA ALA A 481 -26.91 32.93 19.55
C ALA A 481 -27.85 34.06 19.99
N ALA A 482 -27.52 34.68 21.12
CA ALA A 482 -28.25 35.82 21.68
C ALA A 482 -27.94 37.17 21.01
N ASN A 483 -26.97 37.21 20.10
CA ASN A 483 -26.53 38.41 19.39
C ASN A 483 -26.80 38.28 17.89
N ARG A 484 -26.90 39.41 17.19
CA ARG A 484 -26.97 39.44 15.73
C ARG A 484 -25.74 38.79 15.10
N ALA A 485 -25.96 38.08 14.00
CA ALA A 485 -24.91 37.47 13.20
C ALA A 485 -25.24 37.61 11.70
N THR A 486 -24.26 37.33 10.84
CA THR A 486 -24.49 37.26 9.38
C THR A 486 -24.19 35.84 8.94
N ALA A 487 -25.16 35.19 8.29
CA ALA A 487 -24.92 33.93 7.62
C ALA A 487 -24.38 34.21 6.21
N HIS A 488 -23.35 33.47 5.83
CA HIS A 488 -22.68 33.61 4.54
C HIS A 488 -22.95 32.36 3.71
N LEU A 489 -23.47 32.54 2.50
CA LEU A 489 -23.72 31.48 1.53
C LEU A 489 -22.95 31.76 0.25
N TRP A 490 -22.31 30.73 -0.28
CA TRP A 490 -21.51 30.81 -1.50
C TRP A 490 -22.00 29.78 -2.50
N LEU A 491 -22.13 30.18 -3.75
CA LEU A 491 -22.53 29.30 -4.84
C LEU A 491 -21.64 29.54 -6.06
N ALA A 492 -20.98 28.50 -6.55
CA ALA A 492 -20.21 28.53 -7.78
C ALA A 492 -20.42 27.25 -8.60
N THR A 493 -19.96 27.24 -9.85
CA THR A 493 -19.97 26.06 -10.72
C THR A 493 -18.57 25.51 -10.95
N GLU A 494 -18.44 24.19 -11.08
CA GLU A 494 -17.24 23.51 -11.57
C GLU A 494 -17.63 22.65 -12.80
N PRO A 495 -16.99 22.77 -13.97
CA PRO A 495 -15.82 23.61 -14.25
C PRO A 495 -16.09 25.11 -14.08
N ASP A 496 -15.03 25.88 -13.84
CA ASP A 496 -15.13 27.34 -13.72
C ASP A 496 -15.64 27.96 -15.03
N GLU A 497 -16.55 28.91 -14.90
CA GLU A 497 -17.19 29.62 -16.01
C GLU A 497 -17.34 31.09 -15.65
N THR A 498 -17.28 31.99 -16.63
CA THR A 498 -17.66 33.38 -16.40
C THR A 498 -19.17 33.44 -16.15
N VAL A 499 -19.56 33.89 -14.96
CA VAL A 499 -20.96 33.99 -14.54
C VAL A 499 -21.37 35.44 -14.27
N THR A 500 -22.64 35.72 -14.50
CA THR A 500 -23.29 36.98 -14.10
C THR A 500 -24.52 36.66 -13.25
N PHE A 501 -24.82 37.52 -12.27
CA PHE A 501 -26.03 37.40 -11.47
C PHE A 501 -27.01 38.51 -11.82
N LYS A 502 -28.19 38.16 -12.35
CA LYS A 502 -29.20 39.13 -12.77
C LYS A 502 -30.60 38.60 -12.48
N GLU A 503 -31.47 39.44 -11.91
CA GLU A 503 -32.89 39.11 -11.68
C GLU A 503 -33.12 37.80 -10.90
N GLY A 504 -32.19 37.46 -9.99
CA GLY A 504 -32.24 36.23 -9.21
C GLY A 504 -31.66 35.01 -9.93
N GLU A 505 -31.07 35.15 -11.11
CA GLU A 505 -30.49 34.03 -11.87
C GLU A 505 -28.97 34.14 -11.94
N LEU A 506 -28.31 32.99 -11.71
CA LEU A 506 -26.90 32.79 -12.02
C LEU A 506 -26.80 32.29 -13.45
N LEU A 507 -26.21 33.11 -14.32
CA LEU A 507 -26.18 32.89 -15.76
C LEU A 507 -24.74 32.72 -16.25
N ALA A 508 -24.53 31.78 -17.16
CA ALA A 508 -23.29 31.55 -17.90
C ALA A 508 -23.51 31.71 -19.41
N GLY A 509 -22.46 31.57 -20.21
CA GLY A 509 -22.56 31.59 -21.69
C GLY A 509 -23.18 32.88 -22.22
N ASN A 510 -22.72 34.03 -21.71
CA ASN A 510 -23.24 35.37 -22.07
C ASN A 510 -24.73 35.58 -21.74
N GLY A 511 -25.27 34.89 -20.74
CA GLY A 511 -26.65 35.06 -20.30
C GLY A 511 -27.64 34.03 -20.86
N GLU A 512 -27.18 33.10 -21.70
CA GLU A 512 -28.05 32.09 -22.34
C GLU A 512 -28.24 30.82 -21.49
N LEU A 513 -27.31 30.54 -20.56
CA LEU A 513 -27.28 29.31 -19.79
C LEU A 513 -27.66 29.59 -18.34
N VAL A 514 -28.83 29.12 -17.91
CA VAL A 514 -29.25 29.24 -16.51
C VAL A 514 -28.54 28.16 -15.69
N ARG A 515 -27.69 28.58 -14.75
CA ARG A 515 -27.01 27.67 -13.81
C ARG A 515 -27.81 27.49 -12.52
N ALA A 516 -28.45 28.55 -12.05
CA ALA A 516 -29.32 28.49 -10.88
C ALA A 516 -30.30 29.66 -10.89
N ARG A 517 -31.48 29.45 -10.31
CA ARG A 517 -32.42 30.53 -9.97
C ARG A 517 -32.59 30.59 -8.46
N LEU A 518 -32.34 31.75 -7.87
CA LEU A 518 -32.31 32.00 -6.44
C LEU A 518 -33.48 32.91 -6.07
N ARG A 519 -34.28 32.46 -5.10
CA ARG A 519 -35.24 33.30 -4.38
C ARG A 519 -34.69 33.55 -2.99
N LEU A 520 -34.22 34.78 -2.79
CA LEU A 520 -33.58 35.23 -1.56
C LEU A 520 -34.58 35.99 -0.67
N PRO A 521 -34.39 35.99 0.66
CA PRO A 521 -35.17 36.84 1.55
C PRO A 521 -34.84 38.32 1.29
N GLY A 522 -35.78 39.23 1.60
CA GLY A 522 -35.62 40.66 1.30
C GLY A 522 -34.46 41.35 2.03
N SER A 523 -33.94 40.74 3.11
CA SER A 523 -32.77 41.21 3.86
C SER A 523 -31.43 40.78 3.22
N ALA A 524 -31.45 39.88 2.24
CA ALA A 524 -30.24 39.34 1.64
C ALA A 524 -29.48 40.38 0.82
N ARG A 525 -28.15 40.33 0.90
CA ARG A 525 -27.25 41.05 -0.01
C ARG A 525 -26.54 40.04 -0.87
N VAL A 526 -26.49 40.26 -2.18
CA VAL A 526 -25.87 39.35 -3.13
C VAL A 526 -24.87 40.10 -3.98
N SER A 527 -23.71 39.51 -4.20
CA SER A 527 -22.66 40.03 -5.07
C SER A 527 -21.98 38.88 -5.82
N THR A 528 -21.49 39.16 -7.01
CA THR A 528 -20.59 38.23 -7.71
C THR A 528 -19.24 38.22 -7.01
N ALA A 529 -18.69 37.05 -6.75
CA ALA A 529 -17.45 36.89 -6.00
C ALA A 529 -16.62 35.71 -6.52
N GLN A 530 -15.33 35.71 -6.16
CA GLN A 530 -14.46 34.55 -6.32
C GLN A 530 -14.68 33.60 -5.14
N VAL A 531 -15.04 32.36 -5.42
CA VAL A 531 -15.26 31.29 -4.45
C VAL A 531 -14.05 30.37 -4.48
N SER A 532 -13.36 30.22 -3.35
CA SER A 532 -12.15 29.38 -3.26
C SER A 532 -12.45 28.10 -2.48
N ASP A 533 -11.95 26.96 -2.94
CA ASP A 533 -11.92 25.70 -2.17
C ASP A 533 -10.57 25.46 -1.45
N GLY A 534 -9.68 26.47 -1.49
CA GLY A 534 -8.31 26.39 -0.97
C GLY A 534 -7.27 25.97 -2.00
N THR A 535 -7.68 25.30 -3.09
CA THR A 535 -6.78 24.84 -4.17
C THR A 535 -7.14 25.43 -5.53
N LYS A 536 -8.42 25.69 -5.76
CA LYS A 536 -9.00 26.29 -6.95
C LYS A 536 -9.85 27.48 -6.56
N THR A 537 -10.09 28.34 -7.54
CA THR A 537 -10.98 29.50 -7.41
C THR A 537 -11.96 29.49 -8.57
N PHE A 538 -13.22 29.76 -8.26
CA PHE A 538 -14.35 29.72 -9.18
C PHE A 538 -15.07 31.06 -9.17
N ASN A 539 -15.65 31.45 -10.30
CA ASN A 539 -16.57 32.58 -10.35
C ASN A 539 -17.95 32.14 -9.85
N GLY A 540 -18.52 32.91 -8.94
CA GLY A 540 -19.80 32.58 -8.33
C GLY A 540 -20.49 33.77 -7.71
N VAL A 541 -21.37 33.50 -6.74
CA VAL A 541 -22.06 34.52 -5.94
C VAL A 541 -21.80 34.30 -4.46
N HIS A 542 -21.66 35.41 -3.76
CA HIS A 542 -21.66 35.50 -2.31
C HIS A 542 -22.96 36.16 -1.86
N ILE A 543 -23.66 35.51 -0.94
CA ILE A 543 -24.91 35.96 -0.37
C ILE A 543 -24.73 36.12 1.13
N GLU A 544 -25.04 37.31 1.63
CA GLU A 544 -25.05 37.64 3.05
C GLU A 544 -26.49 37.73 3.54
N LEU A 545 -26.80 36.99 4.60
CA LEU A 545 -28.08 36.97 5.27
C LEU A 545 -27.89 37.51 6.70
N PRO A 546 -28.22 38.78 6.96
CA PRO A 546 -28.21 39.29 8.33
C PRO A 546 -29.33 38.61 9.13
N LEU A 547 -28.98 38.06 10.29
CA LEU A 547 -29.87 37.33 11.19
C LEU A 547 -29.88 37.97 12.58
N ASP A 548 -31.07 38.26 13.08
CA ASP A 548 -31.34 38.56 14.48
C ASP A 548 -31.06 37.35 15.39
N ALA A 549 -31.03 37.61 16.70
CA ALA A 549 -30.84 36.56 17.70
C ALA A 549 -32.00 35.55 17.63
N GLY A 550 -31.69 34.26 17.45
CA GLY A 550 -32.70 33.21 17.28
C GLY A 550 -33.38 33.19 15.92
N GLU A 551 -33.06 34.10 15.00
CA GLU A 551 -33.71 34.18 13.69
C GLU A 551 -33.28 33.03 12.78
N GLU A 552 -34.24 32.53 12.00
CA GLU A 552 -34.01 31.64 10.87
C GLU A 552 -34.43 32.34 9.58
N SER A 553 -33.59 32.26 8.56
CA SER A 553 -33.91 32.72 7.21
C SER A 553 -33.52 31.68 6.18
N SER A 554 -34.20 31.65 5.04
CA SER A 554 -33.95 30.63 4.01
C SER A 554 -33.86 31.22 2.61
N ALA A 555 -32.92 30.68 1.84
CA ALA A 555 -32.81 30.88 0.40
C ALA A 555 -33.35 29.64 -0.32
N VAL A 556 -34.11 29.85 -1.39
CA VAL A 556 -34.54 28.75 -2.28
C VAL A 556 -33.73 28.83 -3.57
N ILE A 557 -33.11 27.71 -3.94
CA ILE A 557 -32.25 27.58 -5.11
C ILE A 557 -32.87 26.53 -6.02
N ALA A 558 -33.09 26.86 -7.29
CA ALA A 558 -33.56 25.94 -8.31
C ALA A 558 -32.43 25.70 -9.32
N LEU A 559 -31.99 24.45 -9.43
CA LEU A 559 -30.92 24.02 -10.34
C LEU A 559 -31.54 23.26 -11.51
N PRO A 560 -31.52 23.82 -12.73
CA PRO A 560 -32.05 23.11 -13.89
C PRO A 560 -31.07 22.04 -14.35
N PHE A 561 -31.59 20.86 -14.71
CA PHE A 561 -30.77 19.81 -15.31
C PHE A 561 -30.30 20.20 -16.72
N VAL A 562 -31.18 20.88 -17.47
CA VAL A 562 -30.88 21.44 -18.80
C VAL A 562 -30.79 22.97 -18.67
N PRO A 563 -29.64 23.60 -18.94
CA PRO A 563 -29.41 25.01 -18.67
C PRO A 563 -30.13 25.97 -19.63
N ARG A 564 -30.41 25.56 -20.88
CA ARG A 564 -31.24 26.33 -21.82
C ARG A 564 -32.72 26.01 -21.58
N LEU A 565 -33.40 26.93 -20.90
CA LEU A 565 -34.82 26.77 -20.52
C LEU A 565 -35.82 27.19 -21.61
N MET A 566 -35.35 27.92 -22.64
CA MET A 566 -36.13 28.20 -23.84
C MET A 566 -35.65 27.31 -25.01
N PRO A 567 -36.56 26.80 -25.88
CA PRO A 567 -36.15 26.13 -27.11
C PRO A 567 -35.36 27.10 -28.01
N ALA A 568 -34.34 26.58 -28.68
CA ALA A 568 -33.63 27.30 -29.74
C ALA A 568 -34.50 27.46 -31.00
#